data_AF-A0A661HQW1-F1
#
_entry.id   AF-A0A661HQW1-F1
#
_cell.length_a   1.000
_cell.length_b   1.000
_cell.length_c   1.000
_cell.angle_alpha   90.00
_cell.angle_beta   90.00
_cell.angle_gamma   90.00
#
_symmetry.space_group_name_H-M   'P 1'
#
loop_
_entity.id
_entity.type
_entity.pdbx_description
1 polymer ?
#
loop_
_entity_poly.entity_id
_entity_poly.type
_entity_poly.pdbx_seq_one_letter_code
_entity_poly.pdbx_strand_id
1 'polypeptide(L)'
;MGLKADSWIREQALEKGMIVPFCEDQVGKGVVSYGLSSYGYDIRVSNEFKIFTNLNSTVVDPKHFDEANVVDFEGDVCIVPPNSFALARTVEYFKIPRDVLAICLGKSTYARCGIIVNVTPFEPEFEG
;
A
#
# COMPACT_ATOMS: atom_id res chain seq x y z
N MET A 1 21.59 -3.92 -11.02
CA MET A 1 20.34 -3.77 -10.25
C MET A 1 20.70 -3.81 -8.78
N GLY A 2 20.30 -2.79 -8.04
CA GLY A 2 20.53 -2.67 -6.61
C GLY A 2 19.44 -1.78 -6.00
N LEU A 3 19.39 -1.71 -4.66
CA LEU A 3 18.47 -0.85 -3.96
C LEU A 3 18.69 0.62 -4.36
N LYS A 4 17.61 1.30 -4.73
CA LYS A 4 17.67 2.68 -5.23
C LYS A 4 17.66 3.66 -4.07
N ALA A 5 18.54 4.66 -4.13
CA ALA A 5 18.59 5.73 -3.14
C ALA A 5 17.46 6.75 -3.34
N ASP A 6 17.17 7.51 -2.29
CA ASP A 6 16.26 8.64 -2.26
C ASP A 6 16.36 9.57 -3.47
N SER A 7 17.58 9.97 -3.85
CA SER A 7 17.85 10.85 -4.99
C SER A 7 17.32 10.29 -6.32
N TRP A 8 17.49 8.99 -6.56
CA TRP A 8 16.96 8.33 -7.75
C TRP A 8 15.43 8.24 -7.69
N ILE A 9 14.87 7.89 -6.52
CA ILE A 9 13.40 7.77 -6.35
C ILE A 9 12.75 9.14 -6.61
N ARG A 10 13.34 10.21 -6.05
CA ARG A 10 12.91 11.59 -6.25
C ARG A 10 12.94 12.00 -7.72
N GLU A 11 14.05 11.73 -8.42
CA GLU A 11 14.17 12.02 -9.86
C GLU A 11 13.07 11.30 -10.66
N GLN A 12 12.89 9.99 -10.45
CA GLN A 12 11.85 9.24 -11.18
C GLN A 12 10.43 9.72 -10.84
N ALA A 13 10.17 10.11 -9.59
CA ALA A 13 8.87 10.62 -9.18
C ALA A 13 8.58 11.99 -9.81
N LEU A 14 9.52 12.93 -9.76
CA LEU A 14 9.33 14.30 -10.25
C LEU A 14 9.38 14.41 -11.78
N GLU A 15 10.31 13.71 -12.43
CA GLU A 15 10.52 13.84 -13.88
C GLU A 15 9.68 12.87 -14.70
N LYS A 16 9.42 11.67 -14.19
CA LYS A 16 8.70 10.61 -14.91
C LYS A 16 7.35 10.26 -14.32
N GLY A 17 6.95 10.90 -13.23
CA GLY A 17 5.67 10.62 -12.59
C GLY A 17 5.57 9.21 -12.02
N MET A 18 6.70 8.62 -11.58
CA MET A 18 6.72 7.26 -11.01
C MET A 18 5.82 7.11 -9.78
N ILE A 19 5.64 8.18 -9.00
CA ILE A 19 4.80 8.21 -7.78
C ILE A 19 3.99 9.51 -7.79
N VAL A 20 2.66 9.44 -7.75
CA VAL A 20 1.78 10.61 -7.76
C VAL A 20 0.61 10.41 -6.80
N PRO A 21 0.38 11.29 -5.81
CA PRO A 21 1.19 12.44 -5.43
C PRO A 21 2.51 12.05 -4.74
N PHE A 22 3.61 12.76 -5.04
CA PHE A 22 4.92 12.57 -4.43
C PHE A 22 5.13 13.52 -3.24
N CYS A 23 5.61 12.98 -2.11
CA CYS A 23 6.01 13.75 -0.93
C CYS A 23 7.51 13.60 -0.72
N GLU A 24 8.26 14.68 -0.94
CA GLU A 24 9.72 14.70 -0.80
C GLU A 24 10.18 14.63 0.66
N ASP A 25 9.39 15.21 1.56
CA ASP A 25 9.71 15.22 2.99
C ASP A 25 9.23 13.94 3.68
N GLN A 26 10.01 13.48 4.65
CA GLN A 26 9.58 12.43 5.57
C GLN A 26 8.67 13.04 6.65
N VAL A 27 7.36 13.00 6.43
CA VAL A 27 6.37 13.52 7.38
C VAL A 27 6.10 12.47 8.44
N GLY A 28 6.22 12.82 9.74
CA GLY A 28 6.03 11.85 10.83
C GLY A 28 5.51 12.41 12.16
N LYS A 29 5.28 13.72 12.28
CA LYS A 29 4.78 14.31 13.52
C LYS A 29 3.28 14.07 13.65
N GLY A 30 2.87 13.28 14.65
CA GLY A 30 1.45 13.02 14.95
C GLY A 30 0.77 11.99 14.05
N VAL A 31 1.52 11.30 13.18
CA VAL A 31 1.03 10.28 12.24
C VAL A 31 2.01 9.13 12.13
N VAL A 32 1.58 7.99 11.57
CA VAL A 32 2.54 7.00 11.05
C VAL A 32 3.23 7.62 9.83
N SER A 33 4.56 7.57 9.79
CA SER A 33 5.33 8.33 8.81
C SER A 33 5.03 7.95 7.36
N TYR A 34 5.11 8.93 6.46
CA TYR A 34 5.02 8.75 5.02
C TYR A 34 6.01 9.66 4.26
N GLY A 35 6.18 9.40 2.96
CA GLY A 35 7.04 10.18 2.06
C GLY A 35 8.39 9.51 1.77
N LEU A 36 9.30 10.27 1.16
CA LEU A 36 10.61 9.77 0.75
C LEU A 36 11.47 9.38 1.96
N SER A 37 12.12 8.22 1.86
CA SER A 37 13.10 7.71 2.81
C SER A 37 14.40 7.40 2.08
N SER A 38 15.50 7.21 2.81
CA SER A 38 16.85 7.10 2.24
C SER A 38 17.00 6.05 1.13
N TYR A 39 16.23 4.96 1.19
CA TYR A 39 16.25 3.88 0.21
C TYR A 39 14.85 3.31 -0.09
N GLY A 40 13.83 4.15 -0.02
CA GLY A 40 12.46 3.71 -0.22
C GLY A 40 11.47 4.87 -0.15
N TYR A 41 10.20 4.54 -0.25
CA TYR A 41 9.13 5.50 -0.15
C TYR A 41 8.03 4.93 0.75
N ASP A 42 7.71 5.63 1.84
CA ASP A 42 6.65 5.25 2.75
C ASP A 42 5.30 5.68 2.15
N ILE A 43 4.50 4.71 1.69
CA ILE A 43 3.17 4.91 1.10
C ILE A 43 2.08 5.11 2.15
N ARG A 44 0.99 5.80 1.76
CA ARG A 44 -0.19 6.03 2.60
C ARG A 44 -1.33 5.10 2.21
N VAL A 45 -2.13 4.73 3.20
CA VAL A 45 -3.41 4.05 2.99
C VAL A 45 -4.51 5.10 2.75
N SER A 46 -5.40 4.85 1.78
CA SER A 46 -6.58 5.70 1.54
C SER A 46 -7.64 5.53 2.63
N ASN A 47 -8.73 6.31 2.54
CA ASN A 47 -9.89 6.20 3.43
C ASN A 47 -10.91 5.15 2.98
N GLU A 48 -10.66 4.40 1.91
CA GLU A 48 -11.56 3.37 1.38
C GLU A 48 -11.03 1.96 1.70
N PHE A 49 -11.88 1.14 2.31
CA PHE A 49 -11.55 -0.20 2.77
C PHE A 49 -12.63 -1.22 2.38
N LYS A 50 -12.21 -2.46 2.10
CA LYS A 50 -13.08 -3.63 2.01
C LYS A 50 -12.74 -4.60 3.15
N ILE A 51 -13.61 -4.70 4.15
CA ILE A 51 -13.38 -5.52 5.35
C ILE A 51 -13.99 -6.91 5.14
N PHE A 52 -13.20 -7.98 5.27
CA PHE A 52 -13.72 -9.33 5.09
C PHE A 52 -14.66 -9.75 6.22
N THR A 53 -15.77 -10.38 5.82
CA THR A 53 -16.82 -10.88 6.71
C THR A 53 -17.16 -12.33 6.39
N ASN A 54 -17.50 -13.11 7.41
CA ASN A 54 -17.92 -14.50 7.29
C ASN A 54 -19.45 -14.68 7.40
N LEU A 55 -20.22 -13.58 7.50
CA LEU A 55 -21.67 -13.59 7.71
C LEU A 55 -22.42 -14.42 6.64
N ASN A 56 -22.00 -14.32 5.38
CA ASN A 56 -22.61 -15.04 4.26
C ASN A 56 -21.97 -16.41 3.97
N SER A 57 -20.96 -16.82 4.76
CA SER A 57 -20.24 -18.10 4.72
C SER A 57 -20.19 -18.74 3.32
N THR A 58 -19.62 -18.02 2.35
CA THR A 58 -19.35 -18.56 1.02
C THR A 58 -17.92 -19.10 0.96
N VAL A 59 -17.66 -20.02 0.05
CA VAL A 59 -16.29 -20.47 -0.24
C VAL A 59 -15.56 -19.31 -0.92
N VAL A 60 -14.39 -18.94 -0.40
CA VAL A 60 -13.54 -17.92 -1.04
C VAL A 60 -12.85 -18.56 -2.25
N ASP A 61 -13.22 -18.13 -3.46
CA ASP A 61 -12.56 -18.51 -4.71
C ASP A 61 -11.68 -17.34 -5.22
N PRO A 62 -10.34 -17.44 -5.16
CA PRO A 62 -9.44 -16.39 -5.65
C PRO A 62 -9.59 -16.07 -7.15
N LYS A 63 -10.21 -16.96 -7.95
CA LYS A 63 -10.48 -16.70 -9.38
C LYS A 63 -11.79 -15.93 -9.60
N HIS A 64 -12.68 -15.90 -8.62
CA HIS A 64 -13.99 -15.26 -8.68
C HIS A 64 -14.24 -14.50 -7.38
N PHE A 65 -13.70 -13.29 -7.29
CA PHE A 65 -13.90 -12.43 -6.13
C PHE A 65 -15.40 -12.12 -5.94
N ASP A 66 -15.92 -12.45 -4.76
CA ASP A 66 -17.33 -12.26 -4.40
C ASP A 66 -17.46 -11.10 -3.41
N GLU A 67 -18.12 -10.03 -3.85
CA GLU A 67 -18.39 -8.83 -3.04
C GLU A 67 -19.24 -9.14 -1.79
N ALA A 68 -19.97 -10.25 -1.77
CA ALA A 68 -20.73 -10.68 -0.59
C ALA A 68 -19.84 -11.09 0.60
N ASN A 69 -18.54 -11.31 0.38
CA ASN A 69 -17.55 -11.64 1.42
C ASN A 69 -16.90 -10.41 2.05
N VAL A 70 -17.23 -9.21 1.58
CA VAL A 70 -16.65 -7.97 2.09
C VAL A 70 -17.72 -6.95 2.45
N VAL A 71 -17.37 -6.04 3.35
CA VAL A 71 -18.15 -4.86 3.69
C VAL A 71 -17.32 -3.65 3.31
N ASP A 72 -17.86 -2.81 2.43
CA ASP A 72 -17.26 -1.52 2.09
C ASP A 72 -17.33 -0.58 3.29
N PHE A 73 -16.21 0.08 3.57
CA PHE A 73 -16.08 1.05 4.64
C PHE A 73 -15.27 2.25 4.16
N GLU A 74 -15.83 3.45 4.32
CA GLU A 74 -15.13 4.70 4.08
C GLU A 74 -14.99 5.49 5.39
N GLY A 75 -13.76 5.83 5.76
CA GLY A 75 -13.48 6.61 6.96
C GLY A 75 -12.00 6.73 7.31
N ASP A 76 -11.70 7.66 8.22
CA ASP A 76 -10.31 7.99 8.61
C ASP A 76 -9.62 6.86 9.39
N VAL A 77 -10.40 6.00 10.05
CA VAL A 77 -9.89 4.89 10.88
C VAL A 77 -10.70 3.63 10.58
N CYS A 78 -10.03 2.63 10.00
CA CYS A 78 -10.59 1.30 9.77
C CYS A 78 -10.27 0.38 10.96
N ILE A 79 -11.29 -0.33 11.46
CA ILE A 79 -11.13 -1.36 12.49
C ILE A 79 -11.18 -2.72 11.80
N VAL A 80 -10.03 -3.41 11.77
CA VAL A 80 -9.95 -4.78 11.26
C VAL A 80 -10.35 -5.76 12.37
N PRO A 81 -11.37 -6.61 12.16
CA PRO A 81 -11.76 -7.61 13.15
C PRO A 81 -10.61 -8.56 13.50
N PRO A 82 -10.57 -9.09 14.74
CA PRO A 82 -9.53 -10.03 15.13
C PRO A 82 -9.55 -11.26 14.22
N ASN A 83 -8.35 -11.72 13.82
CA ASN A 83 -8.16 -12.87 12.93
C ASN A 83 -8.84 -12.74 11.55
N SER A 84 -9.17 -11.52 11.12
CA SER A 84 -9.64 -11.19 9.77
C SER A 84 -8.61 -10.31 9.04
N PHE A 85 -8.97 -9.83 7.85
CA PHE A 85 -8.17 -8.88 7.07
C PHE A 85 -9.06 -7.87 6.33
N ALA A 86 -8.45 -6.80 5.84
CA ALA A 86 -9.10 -5.81 5.01
C ALA A 86 -8.23 -5.50 3.80
N LEU A 87 -8.87 -5.15 2.69
CA LEU A 87 -8.23 -4.56 1.52
C LEU A 87 -8.33 -3.05 1.62
N ALA A 88 -7.32 -2.37 1.11
CA ALA A 88 -7.31 -0.94 0.91
C ALA A 88 -6.45 -0.63 -0.31
N ARG A 89 -6.55 0.59 -0.81
CA ARG A 89 -5.64 1.13 -1.83
C ARG A 89 -4.70 2.16 -1.24
N THR A 90 -3.59 2.39 -1.94
CA THR A 90 -2.69 3.51 -1.63
C THR A 90 -3.33 4.85 -2.00
N VAL A 91 -2.85 5.92 -1.36
CA VAL A 91 -3.13 7.29 -1.83
C VAL A 91 -2.31 7.58 -3.09
N GLU A 92 -1.08 7.07 -3.14
CA GLU A 92 -0.19 7.20 -4.28
C GLU A 92 -0.57 6.23 -5.41
N TYR A 93 -0.58 6.76 -6.62
CA TYR A 93 -0.57 6.04 -7.88
C TYR A 93 0.88 5.84 -8.35
N PHE A 94 1.20 4.65 -8.80
CA PHE A 94 2.52 4.24 -9.24
C PHE A 94 2.58 4.03 -10.75
N LYS A 95 3.70 4.40 -11.36
CA LYS A 95 4.07 4.06 -12.74
C LYS A 95 5.48 3.48 -12.75
N ILE A 96 5.58 2.16 -12.66
CA ILE A 96 6.85 1.48 -12.44
C ILE A 96 7.65 1.39 -13.75
N PRO A 97 8.89 1.91 -13.80
CA PRO A 97 9.71 1.82 -15.00
C PRO A 97 10.00 0.37 -15.42
N ARG A 98 10.22 0.15 -16.72
CA ARG A 98 10.51 -1.17 -17.32
C ARG A 98 11.73 -1.88 -16.74
N ASP A 99 12.67 -1.15 -16.14
CA ASP A 99 13.90 -1.69 -15.54
C ASP A 99 13.84 -1.78 -14.01
N VAL A 100 12.65 -1.68 -13.42
CA VAL A 100 12.44 -1.58 -11.97
C VAL A 100 11.42 -2.62 -11.50
N LEU A 101 11.75 -3.28 -10.40
CA LEU A 101 10.82 -4.10 -9.61
C LEU A 101 10.74 -3.47 -8.22
N ALA A 102 9.54 -3.18 -7.73
CA ALA A 102 9.35 -2.62 -6.40
C ALA A 102 8.83 -3.68 -5.41
N ILE A 103 9.35 -3.66 -4.18
CA ILE A 103 8.92 -4.55 -3.09
C ILE A 103 8.31 -3.69 -1.99
N CYS A 104 7.15 -4.09 -1.48
CA CYS A 104 6.46 -3.41 -0.40
C CYS A 104 6.64 -4.18 0.91
N LEU A 105 6.96 -3.47 2.00
CA LEU A 105 7.13 -4.03 3.33
C LEU A 105 6.33 -3.22 4.36
N GLY A 106 5.76 -3.91 5.34
CA GLY A 106 5.01 -3.28 6.43
C GLY A 106 5.89 -2.42 7.35
N LYS A 107 5.32 -1.35 7.89
CA LYS A 107 5.97 -0.50 8.90
C LYS A 107 5.99 -1.20 10.27
N SER A 108 7.05 -0.98 11.03
CA SER A 108 7.20 -1.57 12.36
C SER A 108 6.07 -1.22 13.33
N THR A 109 5.46 -0.04 13.20
CA THR A 109 4.27 0.35 13.99
C THR A 109 3.12 -0.65 13.85
N TYR A 110 2.82 -1.08 12.63
CA TYR A 110 1.77 -2.08 12.37
C TYR A 110 2.24 -3.49 12.72
N ALA A 111 3.46 -3.86 12.34
CA ALA A 111 3.99 -5.20 12.58
C ALA A 111 4.05 -5.55 14.08
N ARG A 112 4.40 -4.59 14.96
CA ARG A 112 4.42 -4.80 16.43
C ARG A 112 3.03 -5.06 17.02
N CYS A 113 1.97 -4.69 16.32
CA CYS A 113 0.58 -4.94 16.71
C CYS A 113 -0.02 -6.18 16.03
N GLY A 114 0.81 -7.00 15.37
CA GLY A 114 0.35 -8.20 14.66
C GLY A 114 -0.32 -7.93 13.32
N ILE A 115 -0.22 -6.71 12.79
CA ILE A 115 -0.79 -6.35 11.48
C ILE A 115 0.27 -6.62 10.41
N ILE A 116 -0.04 -7.59 9.54
CA ILE A 116 0.81 -7.99 8.43
C ILE A 116 0.32 -7.31 7.15
N VAL A 117 1.17 -6.47 6.56
CA VAL A 117 0.92 -5.88 5.24
C VAL A 117 1.40 -6.86 4.18
N ASN A 118 0.46 -7.45 3.45
CA ASN A 118 0.75 -8.46 2.43
C ASN A 118 0.51 -7.88 1.03
N VAL A 119 1.58 -7.43 0.39
CA VAL A 119 1.55 -6.77 -0.93
C VAL A 119 2.54 -7.48 -1.84
N THR A 120 2.09 -7.88 -3.02
CA THR A 120 2.95 -8.50 -4.03
C THR A 120 3.86 -7.46 -4.69
N PRO A 121 5.02 -7.85 -5.25
CA PRO A 121 5.89 -6.92 -5.96
C PRO A 121 5.15 -6.15 -7.06
N PHE A 122 5.53 -4.90 -7.28
CA PHE A 122 5.07 -4.14 -8.44
C PHE A 122 6.00 -4.44 -9.61
N GLU A 123 5.45 -5.09 -10.62
CA GLU A 123 6.17 -5.53 -11.80
C GLU A 123 6.62 -4.35 -12.68
N PRO A 124 7.66 -4.53 -13.51
CA PRO A 124 8.02 -3.54 -14.50
C PRO A 124 6.84 -3.19 -15.42
N GLU A 125 6.67 -1.90 -15.74
CA GLU A 125 5.55 -1.37 -16.53
C GLU A 125 4.18 -1.46 -15.83
N PHE A 126 4.12 -1.83 -14.55
CA PHE A 126 2.90 -1.71 -13.74
C PHE A 126 2.47 -0.26 -13.59
N GLU A 127 1.16 0.00 -13.75
CA GLU A 127 0.53 1.27 -13.39
C GLU A 127 -0.73 1.03 -12.54
N GLY A 128 -0.85 1.72 -11.40
CA GLY A 128 -1.99 1.57 -10.48
C GLY A 128 -1.85 2.31 -9.16
#